data_AF-A0A1S3C051-F1
#
_entry.id   AF-A0A1S3C051-F1
#
_cell.length_a   1.000
_cell.length_b   1.000
_cell.length_c   1.000
_cell.angle_alpha   90.00
_cell.angle_beta   90.00
_cell.angle_gamma   90.00
#
_symmetry.space_group_name_H-M   'P 1'
#
loop_
_entity.id
_entity.type
_entity.pdbx_description
1 polymer ?
#
loop_
_entity_poly.entity_id
_entity_poly.type
_entity_poly.pdbx_seq_one_letter_code
_entity_poly.pdbx_strand_id
1 'polypeptide(L)'
;MYMLNLYRPSFGHLWQCCEHKDLWGCSRGLTHIPISTARCLGSRKIIAMSASVSNDSGISVASVAIQPPSHPTYDLRGIIKLALAEDSADFAKEDGIVAGIALADMVFQEVDPSIRVEWSKKDGDYIRKGLQFGKVSGKAQSILVAERVALNFMQRMSGIATLTKAMADAASPACILETRKTAPGLRLVDKWAVLIGGGQNHRMGLFDMVLIKDNHISAAGGISNAIKSVDLYLQQRKLKMNVEVETRTLEEVHEVLRYATQNKTSLTRMMLDNMVVPLPSGDVDVSMLKEAVDIINGRFETEASGNVTLHTIHKIGQTGVTYISSGALTHSVKALDISLKIDTELALQVGRRTKRA
;
A
#
# COMPACT_ATOMS: atom_id res chain seq x y z
N MET A 1 17.95 27.05 11.79
CA MET A 1 17.30 26.31 12.89
C MET A 1 16.33 25.34 12.21
N TYR A 2 16.83 24.19 11.77
CA TYR A 2 17.06 22.95 12.55
C TYR A 2 15.73 22.22 12.83
N MET A 3 15.53 20.96 12.43
CA MET A 3 16.34 20.12 11.53
C MET A 3 15.50 19.00 10.92
N LEU A 4 15.60 18.78 9.61
CA LEU A 4 15.24 17.50 8.96
C LEU A 4 16.53 16.83 8.55
N ASN A 5 16.84 15.67 9.13
CA ASN A 5 18.09 14.96 8.90
C ASN A 5 17.77 13.52 8.47
N LEU A 6 17.57 13.33 7.16
CA LEU A 6 17.47 12.02 6.53
C LEU A 6 18.76 11.71 5.75
N TYR A 7 19.09 10.43 5.68
CA TYR A 7 20.33 9.90 5.11
C TYR A 7 20.60 10.39 3.68
N ARG A 8 21.87 10.72 3.39
CA ARG A 8 22.43 10.76 2.04
C ARG A 8 23.20 9.48 1.74
N PRO A 9 22.92 8.78 0.62
CA PRO A 9 23.95 8.04 -0.10
C PRO A 9 24.79 9.01 -0.96
N SER A 10 25.96 8.55 -1.40
CA SER A 10 26.94 9.33 -2.20
C SER A 10 26.72 9.22 -3.71
N PHE A 11 27.66 9.77 -4.50
CA PHE A 11 27.70 9.89 -5.97
C PHE A 11 26.71 10.92 -6.57
N GLY A 12 27.10 11.75 -7.55
CA GLY A 12 28.47 11.98 -8.05
C GLY A 12 28.57 12.95 -9.24
N HIS A 13 29.78 13.47 -9.44
CA HIS A 13 30.31 14.18 -10.62
C HIS A 13 29.74 15.54 -11.08
N LEU A 14 30.62 16.19 -11.83
CA LEU A 14 30.54 17.51 -12.45
C LEU A 14 29.40 17.60 -13.48
N TRP A 15 28.87 18.80 -13.67
CA TRP A 15 28.86 19.44 -15.00
C TRP A 15 29.00 20.97 -14.84
N GLN A 16 29.56 21.63 -15.84
CA GLN A 16 29.96 23.04 -15.79
C GLN A 16 29.64 23.70 -17.15
N CYS A 17 28.89 24.81 -17.11
CA CYS A 17 28.74 25.91 -18.09
C CYS A 17 27.50 26.72 -17.64
N CYS A 18 27.57 28.02 -17.36
CA CYS A 18 27.89 29.17 -18.23
C CYS A 18 26.66 29.68 -19.00
N GLU A 19 26.14 30.82 -18.56
CA GLU A 19 25.27 31.70 -19.35
C GLU A 19 25.66 33.17 -19.07
N HIS A 20 25.31 34.09 -19.97
CA HIS A 20 26.05 35.35 -20.16
C HIS A 20 25.21 36.63 -19.96
N LYS A 21 25.91 37.74 -19.73
CA LYS A 21 25.43 39.14 -19.62
C LYS A 21 24.93 39.74 -20.94
N ASP A 22 24.35 40.95 -21.05
CA ASP A 22 24.08 42.04 -20.06
C ASP A 22 22.59 42.53 -20.19
N LEU A 23 22.07 43.73 -20.54
CA LEU A 23 22.49 45.14 -20.76
C LEU A 23 21.21 46.06 -20.73
N TRP A 24 21.36 47.39 -20.63
CA TRP A 24 20.34 48.49 -20.67
C TRP A 24 19.41 48.65 -19.43
N GLY A 25 19.14 49.86 -18.88
CA GLY A 25 19.58 51.22 -19.26
C GLY A 25 19.25 52.35 -18.24
N CYS A 26 19.46 53.61 -18.64
CA CYS A 26 19.32 54.91 -17.94
C CYS A 26 17.91 55.26 -17.35
N SER A 27 17.67 56.28 -16.49
CA SER A 27 18.52 57.28 -15.77
C SER A 27 17.74 58.16 -14.74
N ARG A 28 18.43 58.66 -13.70
CA ARG A 28 18.27 59.93 -12.90
C ARG A 28 16.89 60.61 -12.69
N GLY A 29 16.60 61.01 -11.43
CA GLY A 29 16.14 62.40 -11.14
C GLY A 29 15.18 62.64 -9.95
N LEU A 30 15.42 63.74 -9.21
CA LEU A 30 14.55 64.43 -8.22
C LEU A 30 14.24 63.69 -6.88
N THR A 31 14.22 64.22 -5.64
CA THR A 31 14.73 65.38 -4.85
C THR A 31 13.65 65.86 -3.87
N HIS A 32 13.87 65.84 -2.54
CA HIS A 32 13.80 67.02 -1.62
C HIS A 32 13.63 66.75 -0.10
N ILE A 33 14.73 66.96 0.67
CA ILE A 33 14.85 67.56 2.04
C ILE A 33 14.13 66.88 3.28
N PRO A 34 14.28 67.32 4.57
CA PRO A 34 14.93 66.45 5.57
C PRO A 34 14.34 66.45 7.02
N ILE A 35 15.20 66.07 8.00
CA ILE A 35 15.23 66.46 9.44
C ILE A 35 14.43 65.63 10.47
N SER A 36 15.08 65.50 11.64
CA SER A 36 14.56 65.21 12.99
C SER A 36 14.76 63.81 13.59
N THR A 37 15.09 63.79 14.87
CA THR A 37 15.41 62.64 15.72
C THR A 37 14.37 62.43 16.83
N ALA A 38 14.00 61.18 17.10
CA ALA A 38 13.20 60.71 18.27
C ALA A 38 11.74 61.26 18.36
N ARG A 39 10.71 60.46 18.68
CA ARG A 39 10.61 59.40 19.70
C ARG A 39 9.65 58.25 19.31
N CYS A 40 9.58 57.26 20.20
CA CYS A 40 8.81 56.00 20.16
C CYS A 40 7.30 56.12 19.87
N LEU A 41 6.69 55.05 19.32
CA LEU A 41 5.68 54.23 20.02
C LEU A 41 5.20 52.98 19.24
N GLY A 42 5.42 51.78 19.80
CA GLY A 42 4.72 50.52 19.46
C GLY A 42 4.98 49.88 18.07
N SER A 43 4.66 48.61 17.83
CA SER A 43 4.51 47.48 18.78
C SER A 43 4.61 46.14 18.04
N ARG A 44 5.22 45.12 18.67
CA ARG A 44 4.95 43.67 18.49
C ARG A 44 5.71 42.88 19.56
N LYS A 45 5.03 41.97 20.26
CA LYS A 45 5.63 41.16 21.33
C LYS A 45 6.41 39.99 20.74
N ILE A 46 7.67 39.85 21.13
CA ILE A 46 8.38 38.56 21.09
C ILE A 46 8.45 38.08 22.54
N ILE A 47 7.83 36.94 22.84
CA ILE A 47 7.95 36.30 24.16
C ILE A 47 9.11 35.32 24.08
N ALA A 48 10.27 35.74 24.60
CA ALA A 48 11.33 34.81 24.98
C ALA A 48 11.16 34.49 26.47
N MET A 49 11.17 33.20 26.82
CA MET A 49 11.30 32.75 28.21
C MET A 49 12.59 31.95 28.37
N SER A 50 13.59 32.60 28.94
CA SER A 50 14.79 31.96 29.49
C SER A 50 14.52 31.54 30.92
N ALA A 51 14.57 30.23 31.21
CA ALA A 51 14.54 29.75 32.59
C ALA A 51 15.94 29.93 33.22
N SER A 52 16.07 30.91 34.12
CA SER A 52 17.27 31.10 34.93
C SER A 52 17.31 30.10 36.09
N VAL A 53 18.40 29.36 36.24
CA VAL A 53 18.61 28.47 37.40
C VAL A 53 18.89 29.31 38.65
N SER A 54 17.97 29.29 39.61
CA SER A 54 18.20 29.75 40.97
C SER A 54 18.60 28.57 41.87
N ASN A 55 19.88 28.49 42.25
CA ASN A 55 20.30 27.63 43.34
C ASN A 55 19.88 28.26 44.67
N ASP A 56 19.04 27.58 45.46
CA ASP A 56 19.09 27.72 46.91
C ASP A 56 18.64 26.44 47.65
N SER A 57 19.20 26.28 48.84
CA SER A 57 18.89 25.40 49.97
C SER A 57 17.73 24.38 49.89
N GLY A 58 18.09 23.16 49.46
CA GLY A 58 18.10 22.00 50.36
C GLY A 58 16.81 21.56 51.07
N ILE A 59 15.95 20.81 50.36
CA ILE A 59 15.06 19.79 50.98
C ILE A 59 15.28 18.45 50.28
N SER A 60 15.77 17.45 51.00
CA SER A 60 15.93 16.08 50.49
C SER A 60 14.59 15.33 50.51
N VAL A 61 13.77 15.51 49.47
CA VAL A 61 12.62 14.63 49.23
C VAL A 61 13.12 13.27 48.73
N ALA A 62 13.62 12.46 49.67
CA ALA A 62 13.77 11.03 49.47
C ALA A 62 12.37 10.46 49.19
N SER A 63 12.17 9.88 48.00
CA SER A 63 10.88 9.31 47.63
C SER A 63 10.60 8.09 48.51
N VAL A 64 9.73 8.28 49.51
CA VAL A 64 9.21 7.19 50.35
C VAL A 64 8.29 6.33 49.48
N ALA A 65 8.92 5.40 48.74
CA ALA A 65 8.24 4.41 47.94
C ALA A 65 7.56 3.40 48.86
N ILE A 66 6.31 3.71 49.24
CA ILE A 66 5.44 2.86 50.05
C ILE A 66 5.40 1.48 49.41
N GLN A 67 6.03 0.50 50.06
CA GLN A 67 6.00 -0.87 49.59
C GLN A 67 4.57 -1.41 49.74
N PRO A 68 4.06 -2.17 48.76
CA PRO A 68 2.75 -2.80 48.90
C PRO A 68 2.78 -3.81 50.07
N PRO A 69 1.68 -3.97 50.82
CA PRO A 69 1.64 -4.83 51.99
C PRO A 69 1.91 -6.29 51.61
N SER A 70 2.88 -6.91 52.29
CA SER A 70 3.15 -8.35 52.16
C SER A 70 2.12 -9.16 52.95
N HIS A 71 1.59 -10.22 52.34
CA HIS A 71 0.61 -11.10 52.96
C HIS A 71 1.02 -12.57 52.75
N PRO A 72 1.00 -13.44 53.78
CA PRO A 72 1.59 -14.78 53.70
C PRO A 72 0.90 -15.74 52.71
N THR A 73 -0.33 -15.43 52.29
CA THR A 73 -1.09 -16.21 51.27
C THR A 73 -1.33 -15.48 49.96
N TYR A 74 -0.86 -14.23 49.79
CA TYR A 74 -1.06 -13.46 48.56
C TYR A 74 0.27 -12.88 48.07
N ASP A 75 0.97 -13.62 47.21
CA ASP A 75 2.14 -13.11 46.49
C ASP A 75 1.70 -12.13 45.39
N LEU A 76 1.73 -10.84 45.71
CA LEU A 76 1.49 -9.75 44.75
C LEU A 76 2.44 -9.78 43.56
N ARG A 77 3.69 -10.24 43.72
CA ARG A 77 4.64 -10.39 42.59
C ARG A 77 4.28 -11.60 41.73
N GLY A 78 3.76 -12.66 42.35
CA GLY A 78 3.23 -13.86 41.68
C GLY A 78 1.96 -13.58 40.89
N ILE A 79 1.02 -12.81 41.46
CA ILE A 79 -0.20 -12.33 40.78
C ILE A 79 0.17 -11.42 39.60
N ILE A 80 1.10 -10.48 39.81
CA ILE A 80 1.65 -9.66 38.72
C ILE A 80 2.35 -10.54 37.67
N LYS A 81 3.06 -11.61 38.05
CA LYS A 81 3.67 -12.57 37.12
C LYS A 81 2.63 -13.32 36.29
N LEU A 82 1.54 -13.76 36.90
CA LEU A 82 0.44 -14.45 36.23
C LEU A 82 -0.28 -13.52 35.23
N ALA A 83 -0.44 -12.24 35.57
CA ALA A 83 -0.94 -11.20 34.66
C ALA A 83 0.12 -10.65 33.66
N LEU A 84 1.36 -11.13 33.72
CA LEU A 84 2.47 -10.77 32.81
C LEU A 84 2.93 -11.95 31.92
N ALA A 85 2.23 -13.07 31.97
CA ALA A 85 2.43 -14.23 31.11
C ALA A 85 1.07 -14.74 30.66
N GLU A 86 0.35 -13.90 29.90
CA GLU A 86 -0.94 -14.27 29.34
C GLU A 86 -0.74 -14.93 27.97
N ASP A 87 -1.41 -16.06 27.78
CA ASP A 87 -1.60 -16.68 26.48
C ASP A 87 -2.84 -16.07 25.82
N SER A 88 -2.70 -15.65 24.56
CA SER A 88 -3.83 -15.26 23.72
C SER A 88 -3.84 -16.08 22.43
N ALA A 89 -4.99 -16.11 21.76
CA ALA A 89 -5.27 -16.99 20.65
C ALA A 89 -6.03 -16.27 19.54
N ASP A 90 -5.57 -16.43 18.30
CA ASP A 90 -6.16 -15.80 17.12
C ASP A 90 -7.18 -16.73 16.45
N PHE A 91 -8.41 -16.22 16.34
CA PHE A 91 -9.57 -16.97 15.83
C PHE A 91 -10.18 -16.29 14.61
N ALA A 92 -10.35 -17.06 13.54
CA ALA A 92 -11.16 -16.68 12.39
C ALA A 92 -12.64 -16.48 12.77
N LYS A 93 -13.29 -15.42 12.26
CA LYS A 93 -14.74 -15.17 12.44
C LYS A 93 -15.54 -15.30 11.14
N GLU A 94 -14.85 -15.34 10.02
CA GLU A 94 -15.35 -15.65 8.69
C GLU A 94 -14.43 -16.68 8.00
N ASP A 95 -14.90 -17.26 6.89
CA ASP A 95 -14.11 -18.16 6.05
C ASP A 95 -13.31 -17.35 5.02
N GLY A 96 -12.06 -17.73 4.75
CA GLY A 96 -11.21 -16.99 3.80
C GLY A 96 -9.79 -17.53 3.67
N ILE A 97 -8.94 -16.76 3.00
CA ILE A 97 -7.49 -16.97 2.92
C ILE A 97 -6.82 -16.08 3.96
N VAL A 98 -5.96 -16.66 4.80
CA VAL A 98 -5.18 -15.87 5.77
C VAL A 98 -4.00 -15.20 5.06
N ALA A 99 -3.80 -13.92 5.34
CA ALA A 99 -2.68 -13.13 4.86
C ALA A 99 -2.29 -12.05 5.86
N GLY A 100 -0.99 -11.78 5.98
CA GLY A 100 -0.41 -10.84 6.93
C GLY A 100 0.16 -11.46 8.20
N ILE A 101 0.29 -12.80 8.29
CA ILE A 101 0.95 -13.50 9.40
C ILE A 101 2.39 -12.99 9.57
N ALA A 102 3.18 -12.98 8.50
CA ALA A 102 4.56 -12.49 8.56
C ALA A 102 4.66 -10.97 8.85
N LEU A 103 3.58 -10.20 8.65
CA LEU A 103 3.52 -8.78 9.03
C LEU A 103 3.16 -8.63 10.52
N ALA A 104 2.23 -9.45 11.03
CA ALA A 104 1.90 -9.50 12.46
C ALA A 104 3.12 -9.87 13.30
N ASP A 105 3.94 -10.84 12.86
CA ASP A 105 5.21 -11.17 13.52
C ASP A 105 6.14 -9.94 13.64
N MET A 106 6.27 -9.14 12.58
CA MET A 106 7.05 -7.89 12.61
C MET A 106 6.46 -6.87 13.59
N VAL A 107 5.13 -6.76 13.70
CA VAL A 107 4.45 -5.85 14.64
C VAL A 107 4.66 -6.30 16.09
N PHE A 108 4.53 -7.59 16.40
CA PHE A 108 4.82 -8.11 17.73
C PHE A 108 6.30 -7.95 18.10
N GLN A 109 7.21 -8.22 17.17
CA GLN A 109 8.66 -8.08 17.38
C GLN A 109 9.09 -6.62 17.61
N GLU A 110 8.52 -5.65 16.88
CA GLU A 110 8.82 -4.22 17.05
C GLU A 110 8.28 -3.68 18.40
N VAL A 111 7.12 -4.18 18.86
CA VAL A 111 6.53 -3.76 20.14
C VAL A 111 7.26 -4.36 21.35
N ASP A 112 7.57 -5.66 21.32
CA ASP A 112 8.30 -6.33 22.40
C ASP A 112 8.94 -7.65 21.90
N PRO A 113 10.26 -7.69 21.66
CA PRO A 113 10.99 -8.89 21.22
C PRO A 113 10.94 -10.10 22.17
N SER A 114 10.30 -9.99 23.35
CA SER A 114 10.05 -11.13 24.25
C SER A 114 8.68 -11.81 24.05
N ILE A 115 7.81 -11.25 23.21
CA ILE A 115 6.60 -11.93 22.71
C ILE A 115 7.04 -13.12 21.85
N ARG A 116 6.40 -14.27 22.06
CA ARG A 116 6.48 -15.43 21.15
C ARG A 116 5.14 -15.63 20.46
N VAL A 117 5.18 -16.06 19.22
CA VAL A 117 3.99 -16.39 18.42
C VAL A 117 4.14 -17.78 17.83
N GLU A 118 3.08 -18.57 17.91
CA GLU A 118 2.99 -19.93 17.40
C GLU A 118 1.79 -20.01 16.43
N TRP A 119 2.07 -20.00 15.12
CA TRP A 119 1.04 -20.10 14.08
C TRP A 119 0.82 -21.56 13.66
N SER A 120 -0.44 -22.01 13.57
CA SER A 120 -0.82 -23.30 12.98
C SER A 120 -1.18 -23.19 11.49
N LYS A 121 -0.94 -22.01 10.90
CA LYS A 121 -1.20 -21.63 9.52
C LYS A 121 -0.09 -20.72 9.00
N LYS A 122 0.01 -20.62 7.68
CA LYS A 122 0.89 -19.67 6.97
C LYS A 122 0.08 -18.78 6.03
N ASP A 123 0.67 -17.66 5.62
CA ASP A 123 0.12 -16.81 4.57
C ASP A 123 -0.22 -17.64 3.30
N GLY A 124 -1.47 -17.52 2.85
CA GLY A 124 -2.00 -18.25 1.69
C GLY A 124 -2.82 -19.50 2.04
N ASP A 125 -2.79 -19.95 3.30
CA ASP A 125 -3.66 -21.05 3.74
C ASP A 125 -5.14 -20.60 3.84
N TYR A 126 -6.04 -21.53 3.52
CA TYR A 126 -7.47 -21.36 3.79
C TYR A 126 -7.80 -21.62 5.27
N ILE A 127 -8.63 -20.75 5.83
CA ILE A 127 -9.14 -20.76 7.21
C ILE A 127 -10.67 -20.74 7.22
N ARG A 128 -11.26 -21.35 8.26
CA ARG A 128 -12.71 -21.40 8.48
C ARG A 128 -13.09 -20.72 9.79
N LYS A 129 -14.29 -20.14 9.86
CA LYS A 129 -14.89 -19.55 11.06
C LYS A 129 -14.77 -20.48 12.26
N GLY A 130 -14.27 -19.95 13.37
CA GLY A 130 -14.03 -20.68 14.62
C GLY A 130 -12.68 -21.38 14.71
N LEU A 131 -11.90 -21.47 13.62
CA LEU A 131 -10.54 -21.98 13.67
C LEU A 131 -9.64 -21.04 14.50
N GLN A 132 -9.02 -21.60 15.54
CA GLN A 132 -7.81 -21.02 16.13
C GLN A 132 -6.63 -21.30 15.20
N PHE A 133 -5.92 -20.25 14.77
CA PHE A 133 -4.79 -20.37 13.84
C PHE A 133 -3.49 -19.72 14.33
N GLY A 134 -3.54 -18.98 15.44
CA GLY A 134 -2.38 -18.43 16.13
C GLY A 134 -2.50 -18.56 17.63
N LYS A 135 -1.35 -18.53 18.30
CA LYS A 135 -1.21 -18.35 19.75
C LYS A 135 -0.08 -17.35 20.01
N VAL A 136 -0.32 -16.35 20.84
CA VAL A 136 0.66 -15.34 21.26
C VAL A 136 0.90 -15.48 22.76
N SER A 137 2.16 -15.51 23.19
CA SER A 137 2.56 -15.68 24.59
C SER A 137 3.56 -14.61 25.00
N GLY A 138 3.28 -13.85 26.06
CA GLY A 138 4.14 -12.76 26.50
C GLY A 138 3.51 -11.85 27.57
N LYS A 139 4.06 -10.64 27.69
CA LYS A 139 3.50 -9.63 28.61
C LYS A 139 2.14 -9.16 28.07
N ALA A 140 1.09 -9.28 28.88
CA ALA A 140 -0.27 -8.84 28.53
C ALA A 140 -0.32 -7.41 27.96
N GLN A 141 0.40 -6.48 28.61
CA GLN A 141 0.52 -5.09 28.14
C GLN A 141 1.09 -4.98 26.71
N SER A 142 2.16 -5.71 26.40
CA SER A 142 2.81 -5.67 25.08
C SER A 142 1.91 -6.30 24.01
N ILE A 143 1.23 -7.41 24.34
CA ILE A 143 0.25 -8.05 23.44
C ILE A 143 -0.91 -7.08 23.14
N LEU A 144 -1.48 -6.43 24.16
CA LEU A 144 -2.58 -5.46 24.00
C LEU A 144 -2.19 -4.21 23.20
N VAL A 145 -0.94 -3.76 23.29
CA VAL A 145 -0.43 -2.65 22.47
C VAL A 145 -0.27 -3.06 20.99
N ALA A 146 0.21 -4.28 20.74
CA ALA A 146 0.39 -4.81 19.38
C ALA A 146 -0.94 -5.22 18.71
N GLU A 147 -1.89 -5.77 19.46
CA GLU A 147 -3.13 -6.41 19.00
C GLU A 147 -3.82 -5.64 17.87
N ARG A 148 -4.17 -4.38 18.12
CA ARG A 148 -4.97 -3.61 17.17
C ARG A 148 -4.21 -3.28 15.89
N VAL A 149 -2.89 -3.14 15.95
CA VAL A 149 -2.06 -2.89 14.78
C VAL A 149 -1.93 -4.18 13.95
N ALA A 150 -1.58 -5.29 14.59
CA ALA A 150 -1.45 -6.59 13.95
C ALA A 150 -2.77 -7.04 13.29
N LEU A 151 -3.88 -7.02 14.05
CA LEU A 151 -5.21 -7.38 13.52
C LEU A 151 -5.64 -6.48 12.37
N ASN A 152 -5.47 -5.15 12.45
CA ASN A 152 -5.87 -4.26 11.36
C ASN A 152 -5.15 -4.58 10.03
N PHE A 153 -3.86 -4.96 10.09
CA PHE A 153 -3.14 -5.42 8.91
C PHE A 153 -3.61 -6.81 8.44
N MET A 154 -3.68 -7.80 9.34
CA MET A 154 -4.10 -9.17 8.98
C MET A 154 -5.52 -9.21 8.41
N GLN A 155 -6.48 -8.52 9.03
CA GLN A 155 -7.87 -8.46 8.56
C GLN A 155 -7.95 -7.84 7.16
N ARG A 156 -7.21 -6.74 6.90
CA ARG A 156 -7.15 -6.12 5.57
C ARG A 156 -6.50 -7.04 4.54
N MET A 157 -5.31 -7.57 4.83
CA MET A 157 -4.58 -8.45 3.92
C MET A 157 -5.36 -9.72 3.61
N SER A 158 -5.93 -10.38 4.63
CA SER A 158 -6.76 -11.58 4.46
C SER A 158 -8.01 -11.29 3.62
N GLY A 159 -8.62 -10.10 3.75
CA GLY A 159 -9.71 -9.65 2.89
C GLY A 159 -9.30 -9.54 1.41
N ILE A 160 -8.16 -8.91 1.14
CA ILE A 160 -7.57 -8.79 -0.21
C ILE A 160 -7.25 -10.19 -0.78
N ALA A 161 -6.57 -11.04 -0.01
CA ALA A 161 -6.16 -12.36 -0.44
C ALA A 161 -7.37 -13.27 -0.72
N THR A 162 -8.41 -13.20 0.10
CA THR A 162 -9.67 -13.95 -0.09
C THR A 162 -10.37 -13.55 -1.38
N LEU A 163 -10.54 -12.24 -1.64
CA LEU A 163 -11.15 -11.75 -2.88
C LEU A 163 -10.28 -12.06 -4.11
N THR A 164 -8.96 -11.91 -3.98
CA THR A 164 -8.01 -12.21 -5.06
C THR A 164 -8.06 -13.68 -5.43
N LYS A 165 -8.11 -14.59 -4.44
CA LYS A 165 -8.21 -16.04 -4.68
C LYS A 165 -9.50 -16.41 -5.40
N ALA A 166 -10.64 -15.87 -4.96
CA ALA A 166 -11.93 -16.09 -5.63
C ALA A 166 -11.92 -15.56 -7.08
N MET A 167 -11.29 -14.40 -7.32
CA MET A 167 -11.13 -13.87 -8.68
C MET A 167 -10.14 -14.67 -9.54
N ALA A 168 -9.01 -15.12 -8.99
CA ALA A 168 -8.01 -15.92 -9.70
C ALA A 168 -8.59 -17.26 -10.17
N ASP A 169 -9.29 -17.96 -9.28
CA ASP A 169 -9.90 -19.26 -9.58
C ASP A 169 -11.01 -19.15 -10.63
N ALA A 170 -11.74 -18.03 -10.65
CA ALA A 170 -12.76 -17.75 -11.66
C ALA A 170 -12.18 -17.27 -13.01
N ALA A 171 -11.05 -16.54 -12.98
CA ALA A 171 -10.39 -15.96 -14.15
C ALA A 171 -9.64 -16.98 -15.03
N SER A 172 -9.25 -18.12 -14.46
CA SER A 172 -8.49 -19.17 -15.14
C SER A 172 -9.05 -19.50 -16.54
N PRO A 173 -8.21 -19.47 -17.61
CA PRO A 173 -6.74 -19.47 -17.60
C PRO A 173 -6.06 -18.10 -17.42
N ALA A 174 -6.80 -16.99 -17.43
CA ALA A 174 -6.21 -15.65 -17.34
C ALA A 174 -5.69 -15.33 -15.93
N CYS A 175 -4.57 -14.61 -15.83
CA CYS A 175 -3.98 -14.23 -14.54
C CYS A 175 -4.59 -12.92 -14.01
N ILE A 176 -5.13 -12.94 -12.79
CA ILE A 176 -5.65 -11.72 -12.14
C ILE A 176 -4.50 -10.80 -11.68
N LEU A 177 -4.64 -9.51 -11.98
CA LEU A 177 -3.76 -8.43 -11.56
C LEU A 177 -4.50 -7.41 -10.70
N GLU A 178 -3.73 -6.71 -9.87
CA GLU A 178 -4.23 -5.55 -9.14
C GLU A 178 -3.96 -4.25 -9.90
N THR A 179 -3.94 -3.11 -9.22
CA THR A 179 -3.57 -1.83 -9.86
C THR A 179 -2.80 -0.94 -8.89
N ARG A 180 -2.49 0.30 -9.30
CA ARG A 180 -1.98 1.35 -8.39
C ARG A 180 -3.09 2.06 -7.57
N LYS A 181 -4.37 1.68 -7.74
CA LYS A 181 -5.53 2.15 -6.95
C LYS A 181 -5.59 1.50 -5.56
N THR A 182 -4.47 1.52 -4.85
CA THR A 182 -4.29 0.97 -3.49
C THR A 182 -4.64 2.00 -2.43
N ALA A 183 -4.81 1.59 -1.17
CA ALA A 183 -4.90 2.56 -0.08
C ALA A 183 -3.60 3.40 0.03
N PRO A 184 -3.67 4.71 0.36
CA PRO A 184 -2.49 5.55 0.56
C PRO A 184 -1.57 4.98 1.64
N GLY A 185 -0.25 5.02 1.42
CA GLY A 185 0.76 4.41 2.28
C GLY A 185 0.84 2.87 2.21
N LEU A 186 -0.28 2.17 2.01
CA LEU A 186 -0.38 0.71 2.14
C LEU A 186 -0.07 -0.09 0.85
N ARG A 187 0.39 0.54 -0.24
CA ARG A 187 0.56 -0.13 -1.54
C ARG A 187 1.36 -1.44 -1.48
N LEU A 188 2.45 -1.49 -0.71
CA LEU A 188 3.26 -2.70 -0.59
C LEU A 188 2.51 -3.84 0.10
N VAL A 189 1.77 -3.51 1.17
CA VAL A 189 0.93 -4.43 1.94
C VAL A 189 -0.24 -4.95 1.09
N ASP A 190 -0.92 -4.04 0.38
CA ASP A 190 -2.02 -4.36 -0.53
C ASP A 190 -1.56 -5.31 -1.65
N LYS A 191 -0.44 -5.02 -2.32
CA LYS A 191 0.12 -5.87 -3.39
C LYS A 191 0.66 -7.20 -2.86
N TRP A 192 1.25 -7.23 -1.67
CA TRP A 192 1.71 -8.49 -1.06
C TRP A 192 0.53 -9.42 -0.77
N ALA A 193 -0.60 -8.90 -0.29
CA ALA A 193 -1.82 -9.69 -0.08
C ALA A 193 -2.43 -10.23 -1.39
N VAL A 194 -2.29 -9.51 -2.52
CA VAL A 194 -2.67 -10.01 -3.85
C VAL A 194 -1.83 -11.23 -4.26
N LEU A 195 -0.50 -11.16 -4.08
CA LEU A 195 0.39 -12.31 -4.31
C LEU A 195 0.02 -13.52 -3.42
N ILE A 196 -0.27 -13.27 -2.14
CA ILE A 196 -0.70 -14.33 -1.19
C ILE A 196 -2.04 -14.96 -1.63
N GLY A 197 -2.95 -14.18 -2.21
CA GLY A 197 -4.19 -14.66 -2.80
C GLY A 197 -4.05 -15.39 -4.14
N GLY A 198 -2.83 -15.54 -4.68
CA GLY A 198 -2.59 -16.18 -5.98
C GLY A 198 -2.79 -15.28 -7.20
N GLY A 199 -2.93 -13.96 -7.01
CA GLY A 199 -2.82 -12.98 -8.09
C GLY A 199 -1.36 -12.66 -8.42
N GLN A 200 -1.16 -11.87 -9.47
CA GLN A 200 0.15 -11.31 -9.83
C GLN A 200 0.15 -9.78 -9.68
N ASN A 201 1.35 -9.20 -9.60
CA ASN A 201 1.51 -7.75 -9.42
C ASN A 201 1.70 -7.03 -10.76
N HIS A 202 0.86 -6.04 -11.03
CA HIS A 202 1.14 -4.98 -12.00
C HIS A 202 2.27 -4.07 -11.48
N ARG A 203 2.82 -3.17 -12.30
CA ARG A 203 3.87 -2.20 -11.90
C ARG A 203 3.65 -1.53 -10.52
N MET A 204 4.71 -1.42 -9.72
CA MET A 204 4.68 -0.90 -8.35
C MET A 204 4.48 0.63 -8.32
N GLY A 205 5.23 1.35 -9.14
CA GLY A 205 5.24 2.80 -9.26
C GLY A 205 5.08 3.29 -10.70
N LEU A 206 5.67 4.46 -10.98
CA LEU A 206 5.82 5.00 -12.34
C LEU A 206 7.20 4.68 -12.94
N PHE A 207 8.10 4.05 -12.17
CA PHE A 207 9.51 3.84 -12.50
C PHE A 207 9.82 2.44 -13.04
N ASP A 208 8.97 1.44 -12.78
CA ASP A 208 9.23 0.05 -13.18
C ASP A 208 8.85 -0.26 -14.64
N MET A 209 7.86 0.45 -15.18
CA MET A 209 7.19 0.10 -16.44
C MET A 209 6.45 1.31 -17.03
N VAL A 210 6.56 1.50 -18.34
CA VAL A 210 5.78 2.51 -19.07
C VAL A 210 4.38 1.94 -19.34
N LEU A 211 3.34 2.73 -19.09
CA LEU A 211 1.97 2.46 -19.57
C LEU A 211 1.48 3.74 -20.26
N ILE A 212 1.30 3.62 -21.56
CA ILE A 212 0.81 4.66 -22.46
C ILE A 212 -0.72 4.64 -22.40
N LYS A 213 -1.31 5.60 -21.69
CA LYS A 213 -2.78 5.80 -21.63
C LYS A 213 -3.28 6.82 -22.65
N ASP A 214 -4.60 6.85 -22.88
CA ASP A 214 -5.40 7.88 -23.56
C ASP A 214 -4.78 9.30 -23.65
N ASN A 215 -4.38 9.89 -22.53
CA ASN A 215 -3.83 11.24 -22.43
C ASN A 215 -2.45 11.36 -23.09
N HIS A 216 -1.64 10.30 -23.06
CA HIS A 216 -0.33 10.23 -23.71
C HIS A 216 -0.48 10.04 -25.22
N ILE A 217 -1.45 9.22 -25.64
CA ILE A 217 -1.84 9.04 -27.05
C ILE A 217 -2.31 10.37 -27.65
N SER A 218 -3.13 11.11 -26.88
CA SER A 218 -3.65 12.42 -27.25
C SER A 218 -2.52 13.47 -27.34
N ALA A 219 -1.64 13.53 -26.34
CA ALA A 219 -0.50 14.46 -26.31
C ALA A 219 0.55 14.18 -27.41
N ALA A 220 0.68 12.93 -27.86
CA ALA A 220 1.55 12.55 -28.97
C ALA A 220 0.89 12.68 -30.35
N GLY A 221 -0.41 13.01 -30.41
CA GLY A 221 -1.16 13.08 -31.67
C GLY A 221 -1.28 11.74 -32.40
N GLY A 222 -1.49 10.63 -31.66
CA GLY A 222 -1.71 9.29 -32.22
C GLY A 222 -0.96 8.18 -31.47
N ILE A 223 -1.49 6.96 -31.52
CA ILE A 223 -0.97 5.82 -30.76
C ILE A 223 0.39 5.34 -31.30
N SER A 224 0.59 5.32 -32.63
CA SER A 224 1.91 5.12 -33.24
C SER A 224 2.96 6.14 -32.78
N ASN A 225 2.57 7.42 -32.65
CA ASN A 225 3.47 8.49 -32.23
C ASN A 225 3.85 8.35 -30.75
N ALA A 226 2.91 7.92 -29.90
CA ALA A 226 3.16 7.68 -28.48
C ALA A 226 4.15 6.51 -28.28
N ILE A 227 3.92 5.37 -28.95
CA ILE A 227 4.82 4.21 -28.88
C ILE A 227 6.22 4.57 -29.41
N LYS A 228 6.30 5.23 -30.58
CA LYS A 228 7.56 5.72 -31.17
C LYS A 228 8.34 6.65 -30.24
N SER A 229 7.64 7.52 -29.52
CA SER A 229 8.26 8.45 -28.56
C SER A 229 8.85 7.71 -27.35
N VAL A 230 8.16 6.66 -26.86
CA VAL A 230 8.68 5.79 -25.79
C VAL A 230 9.87 4.97 -26.26
N ASP A 231 9.81 4.37 -27.46
CA ASP A 231 10.93 3.61 -28.03
C ASP A 231 12.19 4.45 -28.19
N LEU A 232 12.06 5.67 -28.75
CA LEU A 232 13.17 6.62 -28.85
C LEU A 232 13.73 7.00 -27.48
N TYR A 233 12.87 7.27 -26.49
CA TYR A 233 13.30 7.60 -25.13
C TYR A 233 14.07 6.45 -24.46
N LEU A 234 13.55 5.23 -24.51
CA LEU A 234 14.19 4.05 -23.91
C LEU A 234 15.53 3.74 -24.60
N GLN A 235 15.59 3.84 -25.93
CA GLN A 235 16.84 3.68 -26.69
C GLN A 235 17.88 4.75 -26.32
N GLN A 236 17.49 6.04 -26.30
CA GLN A 236 18.40 7.14 -25.95
C GLN A 236 18.93 7.04 -24.52
N ARG A 237 18.08 6.62 -23.57
CA ARG A 237 18.47 6.41 -22.16
C ARG A 237 19.10 5.05 -21.88
N LYS A 238 19.17 4.16 -22.88
CA LYS A 238 19.64 2.76 -22.79
C LYS A 238 18.90 1.95 -21.70
N LEU A 239 17.63 2.27 -21.47
CA LEU A 239 16.79 1.62 -20.47
C LEU A 239 16.17 0.34 -21.03
N LYS A 240 15.95 -0.63 -20.15
CA LYS A 240 15.15 -1.84 -20.42
C LYS A 240 14.07 -1.91 -19.36
N MET A 241 12.82 -1.79 -19.77
CA MET A 241 11.62 -1.97 -18.96
C MET A 241 10.47 -2.37 -19.87
N ASN A 242 9.45 -3.00 -19.30
CA ASN A 242 8.24 -3.34 -20.06
C ASN A 242 7.51 -2.06 -20.52
N VAL A 243 6.82 -2.17 -21.64
CA VAL A 243 5.99 -1.09 -22.19
C VAL A 243 4.61 -1.65 -22.51
N GLU A 244 3.61 -0.99 -21.97
CA GLU A 244 2.20 -1.30 -22.18
C GLU A 244 1.51 -0.14 -22.88
N VAL A 245 0.57 -0.44 -23.76
CA VAL A 245 -0.29 0.55 -24.41
C VAL A 245 -1.77 0.24 -24.17
N GLU A 246 -2.53 1.27 -23.84
CA GLU A 246 -3.98 1.24 -23.70
C GLU A 246 -4.64 1.36 -25.07
N THR A 247 -5.58 0.46 -25.35
CA THR A 247 -6.40 0.42 -26.56
C THR A 247 -7.85 0.17 -26.19
N ARG A 248 -8.76 0.87 -26.87
CA ARG A 248 -10.19 0.97 -26.54
C ARG A 248 -11.08 0.55 -27.72
N THR A 249 -10.52 0.47 -28.92
CA THR A 249 -11.20 0.02 -30.14
C THR A 249 -10.32 -0.91 -30.98
N LEU A 250 -10.93 -1.65 -31.91
CA LEU A 250 -10.21 -2.57 -32.81
C LEU A 250 -9.31 -1.83 -33.80
N GLU A 251 -9.65 -0.59 -34.17
CA GLU A 251 -8.82 0.27 -35.02
C GLU A 251 -7.52 0.69 -34.31
N GLU A 252 -7.58 0.99 -33.01
CA GLU A 252 -6.40 1.24 -32.18
C GLU A 252 -5.53 -0.02 -32.09
N VAL A 253 -6.13 -1.20 -31.88
CA VAL A 253 -5.42 -2.50 -31.91
C VAL A 253 -4.73 -2.74 -33.24
N HIS A 254 -5.42 -2.52 -34.37
CA HIS A 254 -4.85 -2.62 -35.71
C HIS A 254 -3.77 -1.56 -35.99
N GLU A 255 -3.79 -0.38 -35.39
CA GLU A 255 -2.69 0.59 -35.50
C GLU A 255 -1.44 0.10 -34.76
N VAL A 256 -1.57 -0.39 -33.52
CA VAL A 256 -0.46 -0.96 -32.75
C VAL A 256 0.20 -2.12 -33.50
N LEU A 257 -0.60 -3.04 -34.05
CA LEU A 257 -0.10 -4.19 -34.80
C LEU A 257 0.58 -3.80 -36.11
N ARG A 258 0.09 -2.77 -36.82
CA ARG A 258 0.78 -2.20 -38.00
C ARG A 258 2.11 -1.56 -37.61
N TYR A 259 2.11 -0.71 -36.58
CA TYR A 259 3.30 -0.04 -36.08
C TYR A 259 4.41 -1.05 -35.74
N ALA A 260 4.08 -2.09 -34.97
CA ALA A 260 5.02 -3.13 -34.54
C ALA A 260 5.50 -4.07 -35.67
N THR A 261 4.82 -4.11 -36.82
CA THR A 261 5.28 -4.85 -38.02
C THR A 261 6.26 -4.00 -38.84
N GLN A 262 6.07 -2.69 -38.86
CA GLN A 262 6.90 -1.75 -39.62
C GLN A 262 8.11 -1.24 -38.84
N ASN A 263 8.06 -1.27 -37.51
CA ASN A 263 9.06 -0.68 -36.61
C ASN A 263 9.49 -1.69 -35.54
N LYS A 264 10.77 -1.66 -35.16
CA LYS A 264 11.23 -2.32 -33.94
C LYS A 264 10.71 -1.55 -32.73
N THR A 265 9.96 -2.22 -31.85
CA THR A 265 9.38 -1.62 -30.65
C THR A 265 9.76 -2.39 -29.38
N SER A 266 9.64 -1.71 -28.24
CA SER A 266 9.82 -2.20 -26.87
C SER A 266 8.48 -2.61 -26.24
N LEU A 267 7.36 -2.50 -26.98
CA LEU A 267 6.04 -2.90 -26.53
C LEU A 267 6.01 -4.38 -26.13
N THR A 268 5.52 -4.67 -24.93
CA THR A 268 5.36 -6.02 -24.39
C THR A 268 3.89 -6.41 -24.22
N ARG A 269 3.01 -5.43 -23.95
CA ARG A 269 1.62 -5.66 -23.55
C ARG A 269 0.64 -4.68 -24.21
N MET A 270 -0.56 -5.16 -24.50
CA MET A 270 -1.71 -4.36 -24.91
C MET A 270 -2.83 -4.48 -23.89
N MET A 271 -3.22 -3.35 -23.28
CA MET A 271 -4.38 -3.24 -22.41
C MET A 271 -5.62 -2.99 -23.27
N LEU A 272 -6.60 -3.88 -23.15
CA LEU A 272 -7.88 -3.87 -23.84
C LEU A 272 -8.91 -3.27 -22.87
N ASP A 273 -8.95 -1.94 -22.79
CA ASP A 273 -9.69 -1.22 -21.76
C ASP A 273 -11.17 -1.06 -22.13
N ASN A 274 -12.05 -1.54 -21.25
CA ASN A 274 -13.50 -1.43 -21.33
C ASN A 274 -14.13 -2.02 -22.62
N MET A 275 -13.47 -2.99 -23.26
CA MET A 275 -14.00 -3.80 -24.39
C MET A 275 -15.01 -4.88 -23.94
N VAL A 276 -15.54 -4.77 -22.72
CA VAL A 276 -16.51 -5.69 -22.11
C VAL A 276 -17.77 -4.88 -21.78
N VAL A 277 -18.90 -5.24 -22.39
CA VAL A 277 -20.13 -4.43 -22.34
C VAL A 277 -21.15 -5.10 -21.40
N PRO A 278 -21.59 -4.44 -20.32
CA PRO A 278 -22.68 -4.93 -19.47
C PRO A 278 -24.00 -5.03 -20.23
N LEU A 279 -24.68 -6.17 -20.11
CA LEU A 279 -25.98 -6.42 -20.72
C LEU A 279 -27.12 -6.20 -19.71
N PRO A 280 -28.33 -5.77 -20.14
CA PRO A 280 -29.48 -5.59 -19.24
C PRO A 280 -29.93 -6.85 -18.48
N SER A 281 -29.48 -8.03 -18.91
CA SER A 281 -29.66 -9.32 -18.23
C SER A 281 -28.79 -9.51 -16.98
N GLY A 282 -27.87 -8.59 -16.68
CA GLY A 282 -26.83 -8.76 -15.65
C GLY A 282 -25.62 -9.58 -16.13
N ASP A 283 -25.58 -9.93 -17.41
CA ASP A 283 -24.49 -10.64 -18.07
C ASP A 283 -23.52 -9.66 -18.75
N VAL A 284 -22.46 -10.14 -19.41
CA VAL A 284 -21.54 -9.34 -20.23
C VAL A 284 -21.39 -9.89 -21.64
N ASP A 285 -21.34 -8.97 -22.61
CA ASP A 285 -20.78 -9.22 -23.92
C ASP A 285 -19.25 -9.01 -23.87
N VAL A 286 -18.53 -9.96 -24.47
CA VAL A 286 -17.07 -10.01 -24.57
C VAL A 286 -16.60 -10.16 -26.02
N SER A 287 -17.50 -9.98 -26.99
CA SER A 287 -17.22 -10.23 -28.42
C SER A 287 -16.07 -9.36 -28.94
N MET A 288 -16.08 -8.06 -28.65
CA MET A 288 -14.98 -7.14 -29.02
C MET A 288 -13.66 -7.51 -28.33
N LEU A 289 -13.70 -7.86 -27.05
CA LEU A 289 -12.51 -8.30 -26.31
C LEU A 289 -11.89 -9.56 -26.94
N LYS A 290 -12.73 -10.54 -27.29
CA LYS A 290 -12.28 -11.76 -27.95
C LYS A 290 -11.73 -11.48 -29.35
N GLU A 291 -12.42 -10.68 -30.16
CA GLU A 291 -11.97 -10.30 -31.49
C GLU A 291 -10.59 -9.59 -31.43
N ALA A 292 -10.38 -8.71 -30.44
CA ALA A 292 -9.07 -8.10 -30.20
C ALA A 292 -7.98 -9.13 -29.84
N VAL A 293 -8.27 -10.13 -29.02
CA VAL A 293 -7.33 -11.23 -28.69
C VAL A 293 -7.02 -12.08 -29.92
N ASP A 294 -8.03 -12.48 -30.69
CA ASP A 294 -7.89 -13.27 -31.92
C ASP A 294 -7.07 -12.50 -32.98
N ILE A 295 -7.23 -11.17 -33.08
CA ILE A 295 -6.46 -10.27 -33.95
C ILE A 295 -5.00 -10.10 -33.48
N ILE A 296 -4.75 -10.07 -32.16
CA ILE A 296 -3.39 -9.97 -31.59
C ILE A 296 -2.64 -11.31 -31.71
N ASN A 297 -3.36 -12.44 -31.71
CA ASN A 297 -2.84 -13.79 -32.00
C ASN A 297 -1.54 -14.13 -31.25
N GLY A 298 -1.52 -13.88 -29.94
CA GLY A 298 -0.38 -14.17 -29.05
C GLY A 298 0.89 -13.33 -29.28
N ARG A 299 0.86 -12.31 -30.15
CA ARG A 299 2.04 -11.47 -30.47
C ARG A 299 2.50 -10.60 -29.29
N PHE A 300 1.57 -10.21 -28.42
CA PHE A 300 1.79 -9.43 -27.21
C PHE A 300 1.03 -10.06 -26.05
N GLU A 301 1.44 -9.77 -24.82
CA GLU A 301 0.58 -10.00 -23.67
C GLU A 301 -0.69 -9.16 -23.81
N THR A 302 -1.85 -9.71 -23.44
CA THR A 302 -3.13 -8.99 -23.45
C THR A 302 -3.67 -8.85 -22.04
N GLU A 303 -4.16 -7.66 -21.68
CA GLU A 303 -4.73 -7.36 -20.38
C GLU A 303 -6.14 -6.76 -20.51
N ALA A 304 -7.16 -7.45 -20.02
CA ALA A 304 -8.51 -6.90 -19.93
C ALA A 304 -8.62 -5.94 -18.73
N SER A 305 -9.18 -4.75 -18.97
CA SER A 305 -9.46 -3.73 -17.94
C SER A 305 -10.89 -3.21 -18.07
N GLY A 306 -11.42 -2.63 -16.99
CA GLY A 306 -12.76 -2.05 -16.91
C GLY A 306 -13.80 -2.98 -16.29
N ASN A 307 -14.49 -2.50 -15.25
CA ASN A 307 -15.72 -3.09 -14.68
C ASN A 307 -15.69 -4.61 -14.34
N VAL A 308 -14.50 -5.14 -14.02
CA VAL A 308 -14.29 -6.56 -13.64
C VAL A 308 -14.92 -6.87 -12.28
N THR A 309 -15.85 -7.83 -12.24
CA THR A 309 -16.52 -8.33 -11.03
C THR A 309 -16.37 -9.85 -10.92
N LEU A 310 -16.62 -10.44 -9.75
CA LEU A 310 -16.55 -11.89 -9.57
C LEU A 310 -17.55 -12.67 -10.46
N HIS A 311 -18.65 -12.05 -10.88
CA HIS A 311 -19.62 -12.65 -11.79
C HIS A 311 -19.19 -12.55 -13.27
N THR A 312 -18.53 -11.44 -13.65
CA THR A 312 -18.15 -11.19 -15.05
C THR A 312 -16.78 -11.75 -15.42
N ILE A 313 -15.86 -11.86 -14.46
CA ILE A 313 -14.46 -12.24 -14.67
C ILE A 313 -14.28 -13.61 -15.36
N HIS A 314 -15.17 -14.57 -15.14
CA HIS A 314 -15.06 -15.89 -15.76
C HIS A 314 -15.17 -15.83 -17.29
N LYS A 315 -16.18 -15.11 -17.80
CA LYS A 315 -16.35 -14.90 -19.25
C LYS A 315 -15.18 -14.13 -19.86
N ILE A 316 -14.66 -13.13 -19.13
CA ILE A 316 -13.48 -12.37 -19.54
C ILE A 316 -12.27 -13.32 -19.66
N GLY A 317 -12.05 -14.20 -18.68
CA GLY A 317 -10.99 -15.22 -18.72
C GLY A 317 -11.09 -16.20 -19.89
N GLN A 318 -12.30 -16.60 -20.26
CA GLN A 318 -12.52 -17.49 -21.41
C GLN A 318 -12.32 -16.82 -22.79
N THR A 319 -12.01 -15.52 -22.86
CA THR A 319 -11.63 -14.87 -24.14
C THR A 319 -10.21 -15.19 -24.61
N GLY A 320 -9.36 -15.74 -23.73
CA GLY A 320 -7.95 -15.98 -24.04
C GLY A 320 -7.00 -14.81 -23.71
N VAL A 321 -7.47 -13.77 -23.02
CA VAL A 321 -6.58 -12.73 -22.48
C VAL A 321 -5.53 -13.31 -21.53
N THR A 322 -4.31 -12.79 -21.58
CA THR A 322 -3.22 -13.22 -20.69
C THR A 322 -3.48 -12.80 -19.24
N TYR A 323 -4.00 -11.58 -19.06
CA TYR A 323 -4.25 -10.95 -17.77
C TYR A 323 -5.62 -10.29 -17.71
N ILE A 324 -6.11 -10.09 -16.48
CA ILE A 324 -7.27 -9.25 -16.18
C ILE A 324 -6.89 -8.38 -14.98
N SER A 325 -6.95 -7.04 -15.08
CA SER A 325 -6.68 -6.17 -13.92
C SER A 325 -7.94 -5.64 -13.26
N SER A 326 -7.95 -5.64 -11.92
CA SER A 326 -9.06 -5.10 -11.12
C SER A 326 -8.58 -4.22 -9.98
N GLY A 327 -9.08 -2.98 -9.96
CA GLY A 327 -8.89 -2.06 -8.83
C GLY A 327 -9.62 -2.52 -7.57
N ALA A 328 -10.73 -3.26 -7.72
CA ALA A 328 -11.60 -3.66 -6.62
C ALA A 328 -10.86 -4.47 -5.55
N LEU A 329 -9.85 -5.26 -5.95
CA LEU A 329 -8.95 -6.01 -5.07
C LEU A 329 -8.30 -5.15 -3.97
N THR A 330 -8.05 -3.86 -4.21
CA THR A 330 -7.22 -3.02 -3.32
C THR A 330 -7.87 -1.72 -2.86
N HIS A 331 -8.82 -1.14 -3.62
CA HIS A 331 -9.61 0.01 -3.13
C HIS A 331 -10.93 -0.38 -2.44
N SER A 332 -11.56 -1.50 -2.79
CA SER A 332 -12.88 -1.91 -2.28
C SER A 332 -12.79 -3.14 -1.36
N VAL A 333 -11.82 -3.11 -0.45
CA VAL A 333 -11.52 -4.24 0.44
C VAL A 333 -12.57 -4.37 1.54
N LYS A 334 -13.35 -5.48 1.53
CA LYS A 334 -13.96 -5.98 2.75
C LYS A 334 -12.87 -6.71 3.55
N ALA A 335 -12.56 -6.24 4.75
CA ALA A 335 -11.65 -6.93 5.65
C ALA A 335 -12.26 -8.26 6.13
N LEU A 336 -11.44 -9.30 6.31
CA LEU A 336 -11.86 -10.58 6.87
C LEU A 336 -11.89 -10.46 8.40
N ASP A 337 -12.99 -10.86 9.05
CA ASP A 337 -13.09 -10.75 10.52
C ASP A 337 -12.24 -11.82 11.24
N ILE A 338 -11.38 -11.34 12.15
CA ILE A 338 -10.37 -12.09 12.91
C ILE A 338 -10.30 -11.48 14.31
N SER A 339 -10.25 -12.30 15.37
CA SER A 339 -10.07 -11.80 16.74
C SER A 339 -8.96 -12.53 17.49
N LEU A 340 -8.05 -11.76 18.06
CA LEU A 340 -7.25 -12.20 19.20
C LEU A 340 -8.15 -12.26 20.45
N LYS A 341 -8.12 -13.37 21.18
CA LYS A 341 -8.77 -13.55 22.49
C LYS A 341 -7.69 -13.88 23.52
N ILE A 342 -7.63 -13.14 24.62
CA ILE A 342 -6.80 -13.48 25.78
C ILE A 342 -7.49 -14.60 26.57
N ASP A 343 -6.80 -15.71 26.80
CA ASP A 343 -7.35 -16.86 27.53
C ASP A 343 -7.03 -16.76 29.03
N THR A 344 -7.77 -15.90 29.73
CA THR A 344 -7.81 -15.89 31.20
C THR A 344 -9.07 -16.56 31.73
N GLU A 345 -8.99 -17.15 32.92
CA GLU A 345 -10.16 -17.70 33.61
C GLU A 345 -11.28 -16.64 33.78
N LEU A 346 -10.91 -15.37 33.95
CA LEU A 346 -11.83 -14.24 33.97
C LEU A 346 -12.52 -14.03 32.61
N ALA A 347 -11.77 -14.07 31.49
CA ALA A 347 -12.33 -13.97 30.14
C ALA A 347 -13.29 -15.14 29.85
N LEU A 348 -12.95 -16.37 30.25
CA LEU A 348 -13.83 -17.54 30.15
C LEU A 348 -15.13 -17.36 30.96
N GLN A 349 -15.05 -16.82 32.19
CA GLN A 349 -16.24 -16.51 32.99
C GLN A 349 -17.12 -15.42 32.35
N VAL A 350 -16.53 -14.36 31.79
CA VAL A 350 -17.26 -13.28 31.11
C VAL A 350 -17.88 -13.76 29.78
N GLY A 351 -17.17 -14.56 29.00
CA GLY A 351 -17.67 -15.18 27.77
C GLY A 351 -18.89 -16.07 28.02
N ARG A 352 -18.82 -16.91 29.07
CA ARG A 352 -19.95 -17.75 29.53
C ARG A 352 -21.16 -16.90 29.95
N ARG A 353 -20.95 -15.82 30.73
CA ARG A 353 -22.03 -14.90 31.15
C ARG A 353 -22.69 -14.15 29.99
N THR A 354 -21.94 -13.83 28.93
CA THR A 354 -22.41 -13.01 27.81
C THR A 354 -22.89 -13.80 26.59
N LYS A 355 -22.80 -15.14 26.61
CA LYS A 355 -22.98 -16.03 25.45
C LYS A 355 -22.03 -15.68 24.27
N ARG A 356 -20.81 -15.23 24.58
CA ARG A 356 -19.74 -14.85 23.61
C ARG A 356 -18.43 -15.62 23.83
N ALA A 357 -18.48 -16.68 24.65
CA ALA A 357 -17.40 -17.63 24.88
C ALA A 357 -16.75 -18.09 23.57
#